data_AF-M6ZVZ8-F1
#
_entry.id   AF-M6ZVZ8-F1
#
_cell.length_a   1.000
_cell.length_b   1.000
_cell.length_c   1.000
_cell.angle_alpha   90.00
_cell.angle_beta   90.00
_cell.angle_gamma   90.00
#
_symmetry.space_group_name_H-M   'P 1'
#
loop_
_entity.id
_entity.type
_entity.pdbx_description
1 polymer ?
#
loop_
_entity_poly.entity_id
_entity_poly.type
_entity_poly.pdbx_seq_one_letter_code
_entity_poly.pdbx_strand_id
1 'polypeptide(L)'
;MSLKFFEKYDTKKKKQFNVLVMGGSQGARQINNIVIALMSHEEINKQFRFRVLTGSALYEEVSKKSKKDAELISYSDNMKEHYEWANFVIARSGSGVLSECAAFALPMILIPYPYAKRRSPNGKRKIF
;
A
#
# COMPACT_ATOMS: atom_id res chain seq x y z
N MET A 1 10.07 15.87 14.65
CA MET A 1 9.07 15.17 13.81
C MET A 1 8.46 16.08 12.73
N SER A 2 8.10 17.34 13.05
CA SER A 2 7.50 18.30 12.09
C SER A 2 8.37 18.66 10.87
N LEU A 3 9.67 18.97 11.02
CA LEU A 3 10.51 19.38 9.87
C LEU A 3 10.65 18.31 8.78
N LYS A 4 10.84 17.04 9.16
CA LYS A 4 11.00 15.93 8.20
C LYS A 4 9.75 15.68 7.35
N PHE A 5 8.56 15.98 7.87
CA PHE A 5 7.32 15.87 7.11
C PHE A 5 7.28 16.93 5.99
N PHE A 6 7.50 18.19 6.33
CA PHE A 6 7.47 19.28 5.34
C PHE A 6 8.55 19.12 4.26
N GLU A 7 9.76 18.67 4.61
CA GLU A 7 10.80 18.36 3.62
C GLU A 7 10.41 17.21 2.69
N LYS A 8 9.76 16.16 3.23
CA LYS A 8 9.34 14.97 2.46
C LYS A 8 8.21 15.27 1.47
N TYR A 9 7.38 16.27 1.77
CA TYR A 9 6.22 16.66 0.95
C TYR A 9 6.37 18.05 0.30
N ASP A 10 7.59 18.58 0.20
CA ASP A 10 7.84 19.83 -0.53
C ASP A 10 7.59 19.65 -2.04
N THR A 11 6.44 20.15 -2.49
CA THR A 11 5.94 20.05 -3.86
C THR A 11 6.64 20.98 -4.84
N LYS A 12 7.51 21.90 -4.37
CA LYS A 12 8.25 22.82 -5.24
C LYS A 12 9.33 22.11 -6.07
N LYS A 13 9.73 20.89 -5.70
CA LYS A 13 10.59 20.03 -6.50
C LYS A 13 9.72 19.12 -7.38
N LYS A 14 9.89 19.18 -8.72
CA LYS A 14 9.31 18.17 -9.62
C LYS A 14 9.90 16.79 -9.28
N LYS A 15 9.15 16.00 -8.50
CA LYS A 15 9.48 14.62 -8.12
C LYS A 15 8.26 13.76 -8.39
N GLN A 16 8.47 12.58 -8.99
CA GLN A 16 7.42 11.56 -9.00
C GLN A 16 7.15 11.12 -7.56
N PHE A 17 5.88 10.95 -7.22
CA PHE A 17 5.43 10.67 -5.86
C PHE A 17 5.43 9.16 -5.61
N ASN A 18 6.17 8.71 -4.60
CA ASN A 18 6.38 7.29 -4.35
C ASN A 18 5.18 6.69 -3.58
N VAL A 19 4.54 5.68 -4.15
CA VAL A 19 3.39 4.98 -3.57
C VAL A 19 3.80 3.56 -3.21
N LEU A 20 3.72 3.25 -1.91
CA LEU A 20 3.90 1.90 -1.40
C LEU A 20 2.55 1.21 -1.29
N VAL A 21 2.45 0.00 -1.84
CA VAL A 21 1.22 -0.80 -1.82
C VAL A 21 1.51 -2.11 -1.09
N MET A 22 0.71 -2.45 -0.09
CA MET A 22 0.92 -3.67 0.70
C MET A 22 -0.37 -4.29 1.25
N GLY A 23 -0.45 -5.62 1.24
CA GLY A 23 -1.63 -6.37 1.69
C GLY A 23 -1.45 -7.20 2.96
N GLY A 24 -0.24 -7.19 3.56
CA GLY A 24 0.24 -8.19 4.52
C GLY A 24 1.06 -9.28 3.83
N SER A 25 1.66 -10.20 4.59
CA SER A 25 2.61 -11.22 4.08
C SER A 25 2.02 -12.16 3.03
N GLN A 26 0.75 -12.55 3.18
CA GLN A 26 0.02 -13.36 2.20
C GLN A 26 -0.56 -12.54 1.04
N GLY A 27 -0.46 -11.21 1.11
CA GLY A 27 -0.93 -10.29 0.07
C GLY A 27 -2.43 -10.00 0.13
N ALA A 28 -2.83 -9.03 -0.70
CA ALA A 28 -4.23 -8.63 -0.84
C ALA A 28 -4.61 -8.52 -2.32
N ARG A 29 -5.17 -9.61 -2.87
CA ARG A 29 -5.53 -9.76 -4.29
C ARG A 29 -6.33 -8.59 -4.86
N GLN A 30 -7.32 -8.10 -4.13
CA GLN A 30 -8.14 -6.96 -4.55
C GLN A 30 -7.30 -5.68 -4.67
N ILE A 31 -6.45 -5.39 -3.67
CA ILE A 31 -5.56 -4.22 -3.68
C ILE A 31 -4.57 -4.34 -4.85
N ASN A 32 -3.93 -5.50 -5.01
CA ASN A 32 -3.00 -5.73 -6.11
C ASN A 32 -3.68 -5.48 -7.47
N ASN A 33 -4.86 -6.06 -7.71
CA ASN A 33 -5.58 -5.87 -8.97
C ASN A 33 -5.96 -4.40 -9.23
N ILE A 34 -6.43 -3.67 -8.21
CA ILE A 34 -6.77 -2.25 -8.33
C ILE A 34 -5.54 -1.45 -8.75
N VAL A 35 -4.39 -1.66 -8.09
CA VAL A 35 -3.17 -0.91 -8.39
C VAL A 35 -2.61 -1.28 -9.76
N ILE A 36 -2.60 -2.56 -10.15
CA ILE A 36 -2.21 -2.95 -11.51
C ILE A 36 -3.08 -2.25 -12.56
N ALA A 37 -4.39 -2.15 -12.34
CA ALA A 37 -5.29 -1.44 -13.23
C ALA A 37 -4.99 0.07 -13.27
N LEU A 38 -4.74 0.71 -12.12
CA LEU A 38 -4.35 2.12 -12.05
C LEU A 38 -3.06 2.41 -12.83
N MET A 39 -2.06 1.54 -12.70
CA MET A 39 -0.78 1.63 -13.42
C MET A 39 -0.89 1.36 -14.91
N SER A 40 -2.05 0.94 -15.43
CA SER A 40 -2.25 0.88 -16.88
C SER A 40 -2.45 2.27 -17.51
N HIS A 41 -2.76 3.29 -16.70
CA HIS A 41 -2.96 4.67 -17.16
C HIS A 41 -1.63 5.44 -17.18
N GLU A 42 -1.26 5.99 -18.34
CA GLU A 42 0.03 6.68 -18.51
C GLU A 42 0.17 7.93 -17.64
N GLU A 43 -0.92 8.70 -17.49
CA GLU A 43 -0.93 9.89 -16.64
C GLU A 43 -0.66 9.57 -15.16
N ILE A 44 -1.05 8.38 -14.71
CA ILE A 44 -0.74 7.89 -13.36
C ILE A 44 0.75 7.59 -13.24
N ASN A 45 1.35 6.87 -14.19
CA ASN A 45 2.79 6.56 -14.15
C ASN A 45 3.70 7.78 -14.30
N LYS A 46 3.23 8.85 -14.96
CA LYS A 46 3.99 10.11 -15.04
C LYS A 46 4.12 10.80 -13.68
N GLN A 47 3.11 10.66 -12.82
CA GLN A 47 3.02 11.35 -11.53
C GLN A 47 3.48 10.48 -10.36
N PHE A 48 3.27 9.17 -10.44
CA PHE A 48 3.47 8.24 -9.33
C PHE A 48 4.44 7.11 -9.70
N ARG A 49 5.30 6.74 -8.73
CA ARG A 49 6.11 5.52 -8.81
C ARG A 49 5.57 4.52 -7.81
N PHE A 50 5.28 3.30 -8.27
CA PHE A 50 4.69 2.28 -7.42
C PHE A 50 5.72 1.23 -7.02
N ARG A 51 5.73 0.90 -5.73
CA ARG A 51 6.33 -0.30 -5.17
C ARG A 51 5.23 -1.15 -4.56
N VAL A 52 5.05 -2.36 -5.08
CA VAL A 52 3.93 -3.24 -4.73
C VAL A 52 4.47 -4.47 -4.03
N LEU A 53 4.29 -4.53 -2.71
CA LEU A 53 4.50 -5.74 -1.92
C LEU A 53 3.28 -6.65 -2.12
N THR A 54 3.39 -7.55 -3.09
CA THR A 54 2.27 -8.36 -3.59
C THR A 54 1.77 -9.37 -2.57
N GLY A 55 2.65 -9.79 -1.66
CA GLY A 55 2.52 -10.98 -0.83
C GLY A 55 3.02 -12.23 -1.55
N SER A 56 3.64 -13.13 -0.81
CA SER A 56 4.35 -14.30 -1.38
C SER A 56 3.42 -15.18 -2.20
N ALA A 57 2.18 -15.37 -1.75
CA ALA A 57 1.18 -16.20 -2.43
C ALA A 57 0.61 -15.61 -3.73
N LEU A 58 0.85 -14.32 -4.00
CA LEU A 58 0.23 -13.60 -5.13
C LEU A 58 1.26 -13.07 -6.14
N TYR A 59 2.55 -13.21 -5.86
CA TYR A 59 3.60 -12.61 -6.69
C TYR A 59 3.53 -13.06 -8.16
N GLU A 60 3.48 -14.37 -8.41
CA GLU A 60 3.43 -14.89 -9.79
C GLU A 60 2.22 -14.40 -10.58
N GLU A 61 1.05 -14.37 -9.94
CA GLU A 61 -0.17 -13.89 -10.56
C GLU A 61 -0.09 -12.41 -10.90
N VAL A 62 0.40 -11.59 -9.97
CA VAL A 62 0.52 -10.15 -10.16
C VAL A 62 1.56 -9.83 -11.21
N SER A 63 2.70 -10.53 -11.21
CA SER A 63 3.77 -10.36 -12.19
C SER A 63 3.31 -10.67 -13.61
N LYS A 64 2.42 -11.66 -13.81
CA LYS A 64 1.85 -11.97 -15.14
C LYS A 64 0.88 -10.90 -15.63
N LYS A 65 0.21 -10.19 -14.72
CA LYS A 65 -0.76 -9.14 -15.04
C LYS A 65 -0.13 -7.77 -15.23
N SER A 66 0.96 -7.49 -14.54
CA SER A 66 1.67 -6.21 -14.63
C SER A 66 2.38 -6.10 -15.98
N LYS A 67 2.11 -5.02 -16.73
CA LYS A 67 2.68 -4.79 -18.07
C LYS A 67 3.73 -3.66 -18.12
N LYS A 68 3.98 -2.93 -17.02
CA LYS A 68 4.85 -1.72 -16.98
C LYS A 68 5.44 -1.48 -15.57
N ASP A 69 6.52 -0.69 -15.51
CA ASP A 69 7.24 0.12 -14.49
C ASP A 69 6.98 0.00 -12.96
N ALA A 70 6.22 -0.96 -12.48
CA ALA A 70 6.03 -1.20 -11.05
C ALA A 70 7.16 -2.07 -10.49
N GLU A 71 7.75 -1.63 -9.38
CA GLU A 71 8.63 -2.48 -8.59
C GLU A 71 7.77 -3.49 -7.82
N LEU A 72 7.67 -4.72 -8.34
CA LEU A 72 6.94 -5.81 -7.69
C LEU A 72 7.87 -6.54 -6.72
N ILE A 73 7.43 -6.69 -5.48
CA ILE A 73 8.19 -7.37 -4.41
C ILE A 73 7.26 -8.43 -3.82
N SER A 74 7.71 -9.68 -3.72
CA SER A 74 6.87 -10.74 -3.13
C SER A 74 6.63 -10.49 -1.64
N TYR A 75 7.70 -10.26 -0.90
CA TYR A 75 7.72 -9.99 0.53
C TYR A 75 9.08 -9.34 0.90
N SER A 76 9.12 -8.61 2.00
CA SER A 76 10.34 -7.96 2.51
C SER A 76 10.37 -8.02 4.03
N ASP A 77 11.52 -8.44 4.58
CA ASP A 77 11.76 -8.40 6.02
C ASP A 77 12.19 -7.00 6.51
N ASN A 78 12.68 -6.15 5.59
CA ASN A 78 13.13 -4.79 5.92
C ASN A 78 12.12 -3.75 5.47
N MET A 79 11.02 -3.63 6.21
CA MET A 79 9.96 -2.65 5.91
C MET A 79 10.40 -1.19 6.08
N LYS A 80 11.44 -0.92 6.88
CA LYS A 80 11.94 0.44 7.14
C LYS A 80 12.34 1.15 5.85
N GLU A 81 13.08 0.49 4.96
CA GLU A 81 13.51 1.08 3.69
C GLU A 81 12.33 1.41 2.78
N HIS A 82 11.29 0.60 2.81
CA HIS A 82 10.07 0.85 2.04
C HIS A 82 9.29 2.05 2.58
N TYR A 83 9.19 2.19 3.89
CA TYR A 83 8.53 3.34 4.53
C TYR A 83 9.33 4.65 4.37
N GLU A 84 10.65 4.59 4.43
CA GLU A 84 11.51 5.75 4.17
C GLU A 84 11.39 6.21 2.71
N TRP A 85 11.36 5.26 1.77
CA TRP A 85 11.18 5.53 0.34
C TRP A 85 9.79 6.08 -0.02
N ALA A 86 8.73 5.60 0.63
CA ALA A 86 7.34 5.93 0.28
C ALA A 86 6.98 7.36 0.65
N ASN A 87 6.23 8.06 -0.19
CA ASN A 87 5.51 9.28 0.19
C ASN A 87 4.08 8.98 0.66
N PHE A 88 3.51 7.84 0.27
CA PHE A 88 2.14 7.47 0.64
C PHE A 88 1.94 5.96 0.59
N VAL A 89 1.03 5.45 1.41
CA VAL A 89 0.77 4.01 1.55
C VAL A 89 -0.67 3.65 1.18
N ILE A 90 -0.85 2.63 0.35
CA ILE A 90 -2.13 1.96 0.14
C ILE A 90 -2.04 0.57 0.79
N ALA A 91 -2.86 0.32 1.80
CA ALA A 91 -2.74 -0.93 2.53
C ALA A 91 -4.06 -1.43 3.13
N ARG A 92 -4.05 -2.68 3.59
CA ARG A 92 -5.13 -3.16 4.47
C ARG A 92 -5.09 -2.44 5.82
N SER A 93 -6.26 -2.26 6.44
CA SER A 93 -6.43 -1.58 7.73
C SER A 93 -6.00 -2.43 8.95
N GLY A 94 -4.84 -3.08 8.90
CA GLY A 94 -4.28 -3.83 10.03
C GLY A 94 -3.65 -2.92 11.09
N SER A 95 -3.67 -3.33 12.36
CA SER A 95 -3.09 -2.56 13.48
C SER A 95 -1.59 -2.32 13.34
N GLY A 96 -0.83 -3.31 12.82
CA GLY A 96 0.60 -3.16 12.54
C GLY A 96 0.89 -2.06 11.52
N VAL A 97 0.22 -2.12 10.37
CA VAL A 97 0.34 -1.10 9.30
C VAL A 97 0.01 0.30 9.83
N LEU A 98 -1.07 0.43 10.60
CA LEU A 98 -1.44 1.69 11.25
C LEU A 98 -0.32 2.24 12.14
N SER A 99 0.21 1.39 13.01
CA SER A 99 1.25 1.78 13.98
C SER A 99 2.56 2.16 13.28
N GLU A 100 2.96 1.39 12.27
CA GLU A 100 4.16 1.64 11.48
C GLU A 100 4.02 2.92 10.65
N CYS A 101 2.93 3.08 9.89
CA CYS A 101 2.71 4.29 9.08
C CYS A 101 2.67 5.56 9.96
N ALA A 102 2.08 5.47 11.16
CA ALA A 102 2.09 6.57 12.12
C ALA A 102 3.52 6.90 12.59
N ALA A 103 4.35 5.89 12.88
CA ALA A 103 5.75 6.09 13.28
C ALA A 103 6.60 6.76 12.18
N PHE A 104 6.33 6.46 10.91
CA PHE A 104 7.00 7.07 9.76
C PHE A 104 6.32 8.34 9.22
N ALA A 105 5.24 8.80 9.86
CA ALA A 105 4.44 9.94 9.43
C ALA A 105 3.97 9.82 7.96
N LEU A 106 3.53 8.63 7.57
CA LEU A 106 3.06 8.33 6.23
C LEU A 106 1.54 8.52 6.12
N PRO A 107 1.06 9.38 5.21
CA PRO A 107 -0.34 9.39 4.83
C PRO A 107 -0.71 8.05 4.17
N MET A 108 -1.95 7.62 4.36
CA MET A 108 -2.38 6.28 3.99
C MET A 108 -3.84 6.23 3.53
N ILE A 109 -4.11 5.41 2.51
CA ILE A 109 -5.45 4.92 2.17
C ILE A 109 -5.54 3.50 2.73
N LEU A 110 -6.48 3.29 3.62
CA LEU A 110 -6.72 2.00 4.25
C LEU A 110 -7.95 1.34 3.66
N ILE A 111 -7.77 0.09 3.22
CA ILE A 111 -8.82 -0.75 2.63
C ILE A 111 -9.17 -1.84 3.66
N PRO A 112 -10.34 -1.79 4.31
CA PRO A 112 -10.72 -2.79 5.29
C PRO A 112 -10.83 -4.19 4.71
N TYR A 113 -10.46 -5.20 5.49
CA TYR A 113 -10.69 -6.58 5.09
C TYR A 113 -12.18 -6.92 5.26
N PRO A 114 -12.91 -7.28 4.18
CA PRO A 114 -14.36 -7.42 4.23
C PRO A 114 -14.83 -8.56 5.14
N TYR A 115 -13.96 -9.54 5.42
CA TYR A 115 -14.27 -10.70 6.26
C TYR A 115 -13.75 -10.57 7.70
N ALA A 116 -13.33 -9.37 8.13
CA ALA A 116 -12.86 -9.11 9.51
C ALA A 116 -13.97 -9.22 10.58
N LYS A 117 -15.21 -9.55 10.21
CA LYS A 117 -16.27 -9.82 11.18
C LYS A 117 -15.92 -11.09 11.96
N ARG A 118 -15.59 -10.88 13.23
CA ARG A 118 -15.70 -11.87 14.31
C ARG A 118 -16.92 -12.76 14.06
N ARG A 119 -16.71 -14.07 13.95
CA ARG A 119 -17.77 -15.08 14.10
C ARG A 119 -18.35 -14.90 15.50
N SER A 120 -19.33 -14.01 15.65
CA SER A 120 -20.25 -14.04 16.79
C SER A 120 -21.33 -15.07 16.44
N PRO A 121 -21.64 -16.04 17.32
CA PRO A 121 -22.67 -17.06 17.04
C PRO A 121 -24.05 -16.44 16.78
N ASN A 122 -24.28 -15.21 17.26
CA ASN A 122 -25.56 -14.53 17.14
C ASN A 122 -25.43 -13.33 16.20
N GLY A 123 -25.97 -13.51 14.98
CA GLY A 123 -25.98 -12.55 13.87
C GLY A 123 -26.83 -11.30 14.09
N LYS A 124 -26.67 -10.58 15.21
CA LYS A 124 -27.27 -9.27 15.40
C LYS A 124 -26.25 -8.17 15.11
N ARG A 125 -26.57 -7.39 14.08
CA ARG A 125 -25.87 -6.18 13.66
C ARG A 125 -25.94 -5.17 14.80
N LYS A 126 -24.81 -4.87 15.45
CA LYS A 126 -24.63 -3.56 16.08
C LYS A 126 -23.76 -2.73 15.14
N ILE A 127 -24.39 -1.73 14.56
CA ILE A 127 -23.70 -0.58 14.00
C ILE A 127 -23.70 0.38 15.20
N PHE A 128 -22.50 0.65 15.72
CA PHE A 128 -22.20 1.30 17.02
C PHE A 128 -22.34 0.38 18.25
#